data_AF-X1DHF9-F1
#
_entry.id   AF-X1DHF9-F1
#
_cell.length_a   1.000
_cell.length_b   1.000
_cell.length_c   1.000
_cell.angle_alpha   90.00
_cell.angle_beta   90.00
_cell.angle_gamma   90.00
#
_symmetry.space_group_name_H-M   'P 1'
#
loop_
_entity.id
_entity.type
_entity.pdbx_description
1 polymer ?
#
loop_
_entity_poly.entity_id
_entity_poly.type
_entity_poly.pdbx_seq_one_letter_code
_entity_poly.pdbx_strand_id
1 'polypeptide(L)'
;MRKTNKFKVYYAKTNEEAQKIFMEELGDNKVLYKSKSLEAKDIGIIDVLKKNNIEIKETDLGDVLCQLFDYKYPSFTLAPGVQFTE
;
A
#
# COMPACT_ATOMS: atom_id res chain seq x y z
N MET A 1 -15.45 -16.18 2.85
CA MET A 1 -15.27 -15.15 3.89
C MET A 1 -15.42 -15.79 5.28
N ARG A 2 -14.33 -15.93 6.05
CA ARG A 2 -14.42 -16.38 7.45
C ARG A 2 -14.58 -15.15 8.34
N LYS A 3 -15.65 -15.11 9.15
CA LYS A 3 -15.87 -14.06 10.16
C LYS A 3 -15.32 -14.58 11.49
N THR A 4 -14.06 -14.27 11.78
CA THR A 4 -13.47 -14.49 13.11
C THR A 4 -13.03 -13.13 13.64
N ASN A 5 -13.34 -12.81 14.89
CA ASN A 5 -12.91 -11.57 15.56
C ASN A 5 -13.32 -10.25 14.85
N LYS A 6 -14.48 -10.21 14.18
CA LYS A 6 -14.98 -9.05 13.40
C LYS A 6 -14.11 -8.65 12.19
N PHE A 7 -13.13 -9.47 11.82
CA PHE A 7 -12.35 -9.27 10.60
C PHE A 7 -13.00 -9.97 9.41
N LYS A 8 -12.88 -9.34 8.25
CA LYS A 8 -13.23 -9.92 6.95
C LYS A 8 -11.94 -10.43 6.32
N VAL A 9 -11.78 -11.74 6.25
CA VAL A 9 -10.58 -12.36 5.69
C VAL A 9 -10.85 -12.91 4.29
N TYR A 10 -9.95 -12.55 3.38
CA TYR A 10 -9.93 -12.94 1.99
C TYR A 10 -8.72 -13.83 1.69
N TYR A 11 -8.89 -14.75 0.74
CA TYR A 11 -7.79 -15.55 0.21
C TYR A 11 -7.60 -15.18 -1.25
N ALA A 12 -6.38 -14.82 -1.61
CA ALA A 12 -5.97 -14.50 -2.97
C ALA A 12 -4.76 -15.36 -3.31
N LYS A 13 -4.77 -16.01 -4.46
CA LYS A 13 -3.67 -16.85 -4.97
C LYS A 13 -2.66 -16.03 -5.76
N THR A 14 -3.09 -14.90 -6.33
CA THR A 14 -2.25 -14.03 -7.13
C THR A 14 -2.37 -12.57 -6.66
N ASN A 15 -1.40 -11.75 -7.07
CA ASN A 15 -1.41 -10.32 -6.76
C ASN A 15 -2.62 -9.63 -7.39
N GLU A 16 -3.03 -10.03 -8.60
CA GLU A 16 -4.18 -9.47 -9.31
C GLU A 16 -5.50 -9.78 -8.57
N GLU A 17 -5.63 -10.98 -8.02
CA GLU A 17 -6.78 -11.34 -7.18
C GLU A 17 -6.82 -10.47 -5.91
N ALA A 18 -5.67 -10.26 -5.26
CA ALA A 18 -5.59 -9.42 -4.06
C ALA A 18 -5.92 -7.95 -4.37
N GLN A 19 -5.39 -7.41 -5.48
CA GLN A 19 -5.69 -6.06 -5.96
C GLN A 19 -7.19 -5.90 -6.24
N LYS A 20 -7.82 -6.86 -6.93
CA LYS A 20 -9.25 -6.82 -7.23
C LYS A 20 -10.08 -6.79 -5.95
N ILE A 21 -9.80 -7.68 -5.00
CA ILE A 21 -10.49 -7.74 -3.72
C ILE A 21 -10.31 -6.42 -2.94
N PHE A 22 -9.10 -5.87 -2.95
CA PHE A 22 -8.82 -4.59 -2.30
C PHE A 22 -9.65 -3.46 -2.91
N MET A 23 -9.73 -3.36 -4.23
CA MET A 23 -10.53 -2.34 -4.92
C MET A 23 -12.04 -2.52 -4.67
N GLU A 24 -12.53 -3.76 -4.59
CA GLU A 24 -13.92 -4.05 -4.22
C GLU A 24 -14.23 -3.61 -2.78
N GLU A 25 -13.33 -3.84 -1.82
CA GLU A 25 -13.50 -3.37 -0.43
C GLU A 25 -13.32 -1.86 -0.29
N LEU A 26 -12.50 -1.25 -1.14
CA LEU A 26 -12.28 0.19 -1.13
C LEU A 26 -13.54 0.96 -1.55
N GLY A 27 -14.32 0.42 -2.48
CA GLY A 27 -15.53 1.07 -2.99
C GLY A 27 -15.24 2.44 -3.60
N ASP A 28 -16.05 3.44 -3.26
CA ASP A 28 -15.97 4.80 -3.84
C ASP A 28 -14.97 5.73 -3.14
N ASN A 29 -14.16 5.21 -2.22
CA ASN A 29 -13.19 6.02 -1.48
C ASN A 29 -12.07 6.51 -2.41
N LYS A 30 -11.83 7.82 -2.41
CA LYS A 30 -10.86 8.48 -3.31
C LYS A 30 -9.53 8.86 -2.65
N VAL A 31 -9.49 8.87 -1.32
CA VAL A 31 -8.30 9.23 -0.55
C VAL A 31 -8.05 8.15 0.48
N LEU A 32 -6.84 7.59 0.49
CA LEU A 32 -6.43 6.55 1.41
C LEU A 32 -5.23 7.01 2.23
N TYR A 33 -5.30 6.88 3.55
CA TYR A 33 -4.16 7.06 4.42
C TYR A 33 -3.50 5.71 4.66
N LYS A 34 -2.29 5.53 4.15
CA LYS A 34 -1.51 4.30 4.36
C LYS A 34 -0.70 4.44 5.64
N SER A 35 -0.97 3.55 6.60
CA SER A 35 -0.22 3.48 7.86
C SER A 35 1.17 2.89 7.64
N LYS A 36 1.27 1.56 7.56
CA LYS A 36 2.51 0.85 7.27
C LYS A 36 2.19 -0.47 6.59
N SER A 37 2.61 -0.64 5.35
CA SER A 37 2.56 -1.93 4.64
C SER A 37 3.52 -1.91 3.47
N LEU A 38 4.43 -2.88 3.44
CA LEU A 38 5.32 -3.12 2.31
C LEU A 38 4.66 -4.02 1.29
N GLU A 39 3.82 -4.93 1.76
CA GLU A 39 3.04 -5.84 0.94
C GLU A 39 2.20 -5.07 -0.08
N ALA A 40 1.60 -3.95 0.30
CA ALA A 40 0.87 -3.08 -0.63
C ALA A 40 1.75 -2.53 -1.78
N LYS A 41 3.04 -2.31 -1.54
CA LYS A 41 3.99 -1.94 -2.59
C LYS A 41 4.38 -3.17 -3.42
N ASP A 42 4.76 -4.26 -2.75
CA ASP A 42 5.27 -5.48 -3.39
C ASP A 42 4.25 -6.15 -4.32
N ILE A 43 2.97 -6.14 -3.95
CA ILE A 43 1.90 -6.68 -4.78
C ILE A 43 1.35 -5.66 -5.78
N GLY A 44 1.91 -4.45 -5.86
CA GLY A 44 1.55 -3.44 -6.85
C GLY A 44 0.24 -2.68 -6.60
N ILE A 45 -0.32 -2.71 -5.38
CA ILE A 45 -1.54 -1.96 -5.04
C ILE A 45 -1.35 -0.45 -5.30
N ILE A 46 -0.16 0.08 -5.00
CA ILE A 46 0.13 1.51 -5.18
C ILE A 46 -0.07 1.97 -6.63
N ASP A 47 0.36 1.14 -7.59
CA ASP A 47 0.22 1.44 -9.01
C ASP A 47 -1.23 1.32 -9.50
N VAL A 48 -1.96 0.33 -8.98
CA VAL A 48 -3.40 0.17 -9.25
C VAL A 48 -4.18 1.39 -8.76
N LEU A 49 -3.91 1.86 -7.55
CA LEU A 49 -4.57 3.03 -6.98
C LEU A 49 -4.26 4.30 -7.77
N LYS A 50 -2.99 4.53 -8.13
CA LYS A 50 -2.59 5.64 -9.01
C LYS A 50 -3.31 5.60 -10.35
N LYS A 51 -3.38 4.43 -11.00
CA LYS A 51 -4.07 4.24 -12.29
C LYS A 51 -5.56 4.55 -12.22
N ASN A 52 -6.18 4.34 -11.06
CA ASN A 52 -7.60 4.61 -10.82
C ASN A 52 -7.87 6.01 -10.23
N ASN A 53 -6.89 6.93 -10.27
CA ASN A 53 -7.00 8.29 -9.72
C ASN A 53 -7.37 8.34 -8.23
N ILE A 54 -6.88 7.37 -7.45
CA ILE A 54 -7.04 7.35 -5.99
C ILE A 54 -5.79 7.96 -5.36
N GLU A 55 -5.98 8.96 -4.51
CA GLU A 55 -4.90 9.63 -3.79
C GLU A 55 -4.46 8.78 -2.60
N ILE A 56 -3.16 8.46 -2.54
CA ILE A 56 -2.56 7.79 -1.38
C ILE A 56 -1.76 8.83 -0.60
N LYS A 57 -2.05 8.93 0.69
CA LYS A 57 -1.30 9.73 1.65
C LYS A 57 -0.53 8.80 2.56
N GLU A 58 0.79 8.84 2.43
CA GLU A 58 1.69 8.13 3.34
C GLU A 58 1.68 8.80 4.71
N THR A 59 1.68 7.99 5.77
CA THR A 59 1.73 8.49 7.16
C THR A 59 3.01 8.10 7.89
N ASP A 60 3.76 7.09 7.39
CA ASP A 60 5.11 6.79 7.85
C ASP A 60 6.08 7.81 7.25
N LEU A 61 6.85 8.50 8.11
CA LEU A 61 7.76 9.57 7.68
C LEU A 61 8.79 9.08 6.65
N GLY A 62 9.28 7.85 6.77
CA GLY A 62 10.23 7.32 5.79
C GLY A 62 9.56 7.10 4.43
N ASP A 63 8.33 6.59 4.41
CA ASP A 63 7.57 6.45 3.17
C ASP A 63 7.17 7.80 2.55
N VAL A 64 6.90 8.82 3.37
CA VAL A 64 6.71 10.21 2.90
C VAL A 64 7.98 10.72 2.21
N LEU A 65 9.17 10.48 2.79
CA LEU A 65 10.43 10.86 2.15
C LEU A 65 10.63 10.10 0.83
N CYS A 66 10.36 8.78 0.80
CA CYS A 66 10.43 8.00 -0.44
C CYS A 66 9.49 8.54 -1.52
N GLN A 67 8.28 8.96 -1.15
CA GLN A 67 7.32 9.56 -2.08
C GLN A 67 7.81 10.92 -2.59
N LEU A 68 8.34 11.78 -1.73
CA LEU A 68 8.86 13.11 -2.09
C LEU A 68 10.06 13.04 -3.03
N PHE A 69 10.93 12.05 -2.84
CA PHE A 69 12.15 11.86 -3.65
C PHE A 69 11.98 10.87 -4.81
N ASP A 70 10.76 10.40 -5.07
CA ASP A 70 10.45 9.36 -6.07
C ASP A 70 11.39 8.13 -5.97
N TYR A 71 11.69 7.71 -4.75
CA TYR A 71 12.63 6.62 -4.47
C TYR A 71 12.09 5.28 -5.02
N LYS A 72 12.88 4.62 -5.89
CA LYS A 72 12.46 3.43 -6.64
C LYS A 72 12.96 2.08 -6.11
N TYR A 73 13.95 2.08 -5.21
CA TYR A 73 14.55 0.84 -4.76
C TYR A 73 13.72 0.16 -3.66
N PRO A 74 13.84 -1.18 -3.51
CA PRO A 74 13.25 -1.88 -2.37
C PRO A 74 13.70 -1.25 -1.06
N SER A 75 12.72 -1.01 -0.20
CA SER A 75 12.84 -0.05 0.89
C SER A 75 12.18 -0.67 2.11
N PHE A 76 12.95 -1.42 2.90
CA PHE A 76 12.53 -1.80 4.25
C PHE A 76 12.88 -0.64 5.18
N THR A 77 11.91 0.23 5.44
CA THR A 77 12.12 1.43 6.26
C THR A 77 12.22 1.04 7.73
N LEU A 78 13.46 0.85 8.20
CA LEU A 78 13.80 0.64 9.62
C LEU A 78 13.66 1.93 10.43
N ALA A 79 14.09 3.03 9.84
CA ALA A 79 14.03 4.37 10.41
C ALA A 79 13.83 5.39 9.27
N PRO A 80 13.28 6.58 9.57
CA PRO A 80 13.17 7.64 8.58
C PRO A 80 14.54 7.95 7.95
N GLY A 81 14.61 7.87 6.63
CA GLY A 81 15.77 8.28 5.85
C GLY A 81 16.94 7.30 5.80
N VAL A 82 16.84 6.11 6.40
CA VAL A 82 17.90 5.08 6.39
C VAL A 82 18.30 4.61 4.98
N GLN A 83 17.45 4.86 3.99
CA GLN A 83 17.62 4.44 2.60
C GLN A 83 18.34 5.49 1.73
N PHE A 84 18.57 6.70 2.26
CA PHE A 84 19.20 7.79 1.50
C PHE A 84 20.69 7.98 1.84
N THR A 85 21.27 7.09 2.65
CA THR A 85 22.71 7.11 2.95
C THR A 85 23.45 6.22 1.96
N GLU A 86 24.49 6.78 1.33
CA GLU A 86 25.47 6.03 0.53
C GLU A 86 26.18 4.94 1.36
#